data_AF-A0A9D4GEU1-F1
#
_entry.id   AF-A0A9D4GEU1-F1
#
_cell.length_a   1.000
_cell.length_b   1.000
_cell.length_c   1.000
_cell.angle_alpha   90.00
_cell.angle_beta   90.00
_cell.angle_gamma   90.00
#
_symmetry.space_group_name_H-M   'P 1'
#
loop_
_entity.id
_entity.type
_entity.pdbx_description
1 polymer ?
#
loop_
_entity_poly.entity_id
_entity_poly.type
_entity_poly.pdbx_seq_one_letter_code
_entity_poly.pdbx_strand_id
1 'polypeptide(L)'
;MQFAITDPPVITTLTSNDNNIDIIDSAIRVLRGDDINVVCTSDANPPAMVLWRDQRIQSPTLHVKSEQHDAVWTCQASNSMTDFDGVTSTSTVTKNVSASVLCKNGSSSYSDYFVYCLSFVDVNVC
;
A
#
# COMPACT_ATOMS: atom_id res chain seq x y z
N MET A 1 25.00 11.22 -16.99
CA MET A 1 23.68 11.64 -16.49
C MET A 1 23.45 10.88 -15.20
N GLN A 2 23.44 11.61 -14.09
CA GLN A 2 23.45 11.11 -12.72
C GLN A 2 21.97 10.94 -12.31
N PHE A 3 21.43 9.72 -12.35
CA PHE A 3 20.00 9.50 -12.08
C PHE A 3 19.78 9.26 -10.58
N ALA A 4 19.69 10.35 -9.83
CA ALA A 4 18.98 10.30 -8.56
C ALA A 4 17.53 9.87 -8.83
N ILE A 5 16.89 9.17 -7.88
CA ILE A 5 15.48 8.78 -7.97
C ILE A 5 14.59 10.04 -8.13
N THR A 6 13.93 10.18 -9.27
CA THR A 6 13.00 11.29 -9.57
C THR A 6 11.56 10.84 -9.70
N ASP A 7 11.35 9.59 -10.12
CA ASP A 7 10.02 9.04 -10.35
C ASP A 7 9.43 8.51 -9.04
N PRO A 8 8.10 8.68 -8.83
CA PRO A 8 7.43 8.10 -7.69
C PRO A 8 7.53 6.57 -7.74
N PRO A 9 7.62 5.90 -6.58
CA PRO A 9 7.74 4.46 -6.56
C PRO A 9 6.46 3.79 -7.06
N VAL A 10 6.61 2.66 -7.73
CA VAL A 10 5.53 1.86 -8.30
C VAL A 10 5.03 0.88 -7.24
N ILE A 11 3.70 0.79 -7.12
CA ILE A 11 3.04 -0.10 -6.17
C ILE A 11 2.46 -1.28 -6.94
N THR A 12 2.81 -2.49 -6.52
CA THR A 12 2.29 -3.74 -7.08
C THR A 12 1.76 -4.61 -5.94
N THR A 13 0.57 -5.19 -6.08
CA THR A 13 0.06 -6.15 -5.09
C THR A 13 0.23 -7.56 -5.63
N LEU A 14 0.76 -8.48 -4.82
CA LEU A 14 1.06 -9.84 -5.28
C LEU A 14 -0.05 -10.84 -4.98
N THR A 15 -0.84 -10.64 -3.92
CA THR A 15 -1.89 -11.60 -3.52
C THR A 15 -2.91 -10.93 -2.59
N SER A 16 -4.19 -11.26 -2.81
CA SER A 16 -5.25 -11.28 -1.78
C SER A 16 -5.87 -12.68 -1.82
N ASN A 17 -6.31 -13.17 -0.66
CA ASN A 17 -7.02 -14.43 -0.53
C ASN A 17 -8.25 -14.54 -1.47
N ASP A 18 -8.83 -13.41 -1.90
CA ASP A 18 -10.02 -13.38 -2.76
C ASP A 18 -9.74 -13.10 -4.25
N ASN A 19 -8.47 -12.93 -4.68
CA ASN A 19 -8.05 -12.64 -6.07
C ASN A 19 -8.73 -11.43 -6.77
N ASN A 20 -9.66 -10.74 -6.11
CA ASN A 20 -10.43 -9.62 -6.65
C ASN A 20 -9.84 -8.29 -6.16
N ILE A 21 -8.60 -8.01 -6.57
CA ILE A 21 -7.94 -6.74 -6.27
C ILE A 21 -8.02 -5.85 -7.52
N ASP A 22 -8.78 -4.76 -7.43
CA ASP A 22 -8.68 -3.65 -8.37
C ASP A 22 -7.60 -2.67 -7.89
N ILE A 23 -6.49 -2.58 -8.63
CA ILE A 23 -5.47 -1.54 -8.41
C ILE A 23 -5.69 -0.43 -9.43
N ILE A 24 -6.15 0.73 -8.96
CA ILE A 24 -6.32 1.93 -9.79
C ILE A 24 -5.53 3.06 -9.13
N ASP A 25 -4.42 3.47 -9.76
CA ASP A 25 -3.54 4.54 -9.25
C ASP A 25 -3.16 4.40 -7.76
N SER A 26 -2.71 3.21 -7.35
CA SER A 26 -2.35 2.88 -5.96
C SER A 26 -3.52 2.90 -4.96
N ALA A 27 -4.76 2.95 -5.43
CA ALA A 27 -5.92 2.58 -4.64
C ALA A 27 -6.20 1.08 -4.80
N ILE A 28 -6.45 0.41 -3.68
CA ILE A 28 -6.67 -1.03 -3.58
C ILE A 28 -8.04 -1.25 -2.92
N ARG A 29 -8.88 -2.11 -3.50
CA ARG A 29 -10.13 -2.58 -2.88
C ARG A 29 -9.94 -4.01 -2.40
N VAL A 30 -10.23 -4.27 -1.13
CA VAL A 30 -9.96 -5.55 -0.46
C VAL A 30 -11.09 -5.93 0.45
N LEU A 31 -11.34 -7.23 0.67
CA LEU A 31 -12.40 -7.67 1.57
C LEU A 31 -11.85 -7.75 3.00
N ARG A 32 -12.69 -7.48 4.00
CA ARG A 32 -12.30 -7.56 5.41
C ARG A 32 -11.73 -8.94 5.76
N GLY A 33 -10.55 -8.96 6.38
CA GLY A 33 -9.87 -10.18 6.81
C GLY A 33 -8.96 -10.83 5.76
N ASP A 34 -8.81 -10.22 4.59
CA ASP A 34 -7.84 -10.63 3.56
C ASP A 34 -6.40 -10.35 4.00
N ASP A 35 -5.50 -11.27 3.65
CA ASP A 35 -4.06 -11.07 3.72
C ASP A 35 -3.57 -10.37 2.45
N ILE A 36 -3.01 -9.17 2.61
CA ILE A 36 -2.60 -8.30 1.51
C ILE A 36 -1.08 -8.18 1.52
N ASN A 37 -0.49 -8.48 0.36
CA ASN A 37 0.93 -8.31 0.13
C ASN A 37 1.15 -7.16 -0.85
N VAL A 38 1.56 -6.00 -0.32
CA VAL A 38 1.87 -4.81 -1.12
C VAL A 38 3.37 -4.72 -1.31
N VAL A 39 3.81 -4.58 -2.56
CA VAL A 39 5.21 -4.39 -2.91
C VAL A 39 5.39 -2.98 -3.46
N CYS A 40 6.37 -2.29 -2.91
CA CYS A 40 6.80 -1.00 -3.39
C CYS A 40 8.16 -1.15 -4.08
N THR A 41 8.20 -0.84 -5.37
CA THR A 41 9.40 -0.92 -6.20
C THR A 41 9.79 0.46 -6.70
N SER A 42 11.08 0.67 -6.93
CA SER A 42 11.59 1.91 -7.50
C SER A 42 12.73 1.64 -8.45
N ASP A 43 12.75 2.32 -9.59
CA ASP A 43 13.79 2.23 -10.61
C ASP A 43 15.03 3.10 -10.29
N ALA A 44 15.42 3.12 -9.01
CA ALA A 44 16.57 3.89 -8.57
C ALA A 44 17.89 3.16 -8.87
N ASN A 45 18.91 3.92 -9.25
CA ASN A 45 20.26 3.43 -9.45
C ASN A 45 21.29 4.38 -8.79
N PRO A 46 21.89 4.04 -7.63
CA PRO A 46 21.89 2.73 -6.97
C PRO A 46 20.52 2.29 -6.38
N PRO A 47 20.35 1.04 -5.92
CA PRO A 47 19.08 0.57 -5.38
C PRO A 47 18.54 1.49 -4.27
N ALA A 48 17.25 1.81 -4.31
CA ALA A 48 16.61 2.58 -3.26
C ALA A 48 16.30 1.71 -2.03
N MET A 49 16.46 2.29 -0.86
CA MET A 49 15.93 1.77 0.39
C MET A 49 14.44 2.08 0.47
N VAL A 50 13.61 1.06 0.71
CA VAL A 50 12.16 1.20 0.85
C VAL A 50 11.77 1.16 2.33
N LEU A 51 10.98 2.14 2.76
CA LEU A 51 10.43 2.27 4.10
C LEU A 51 8.91 2.49 4.03
N TRP A 52 8.16 1.62 4.68
CA TRP A 52 6.74 1.80 4.95
C TRP A 52 6.57 2.64 6.20
N ARG A 53 6.26 3.93 6.03
CA ARG A 53 6.33 4.93 7.12
C ARG A 53 5.38 4.60 8.27
N ASP A 54 4.13 4.28 7.95
CA ASP A 54 3.07 4.05 8.95
C ASP A 54 3.32 2.77 9.75
N GLN A 55 3.92 1.76 9.11
CA GLN A 55 4.23 0.47 9.72
C GLN A 55 5.64 0.42 10.31
N ARG A 56 6.48 1.41 10.01
CA ARG A 56 7.91 1.48 10.40
C ARG A 56 8.69 0.23 9.97
N ILE A 57 8.36 -0.31 8.79
CA ILE A 57 9.00 -1.50 8.22
C ILE A 57 9.90 -1.08 7.06
N GLN A 58 11.19 -1.41 7.14
CA GLN A 58 12.14 -1.20 6.05
C GLN A 58 12.23 -2.48 5.20
N SER A 59 11.33 -2.59 4.23
CA SER A 59 11.23 -3.75 3.33
C SER A 59 10.54 -3.33 2.03
N PRO A 60 10.93 -3.88 0.86
CA PRO A 60 10.19 -3.71 -0.38
C PRO A 60 8.75 -4.23 -0.29
N THR A 61 8.53 -5.26 0.54
CA THR A 61 7.23 -5.91 0.72
C THR A 61 6.66 -5.57 2.09
N LEU A 62 5.39 -5.18 2.10
CA LEU A 62 4.55 -5.01 3.28
C LEU A 62 3.45 -6.08 3.29
N HIS A 63 3.40 -6.80 4.41
CA HIS A 63 2.36 -7.78 4.71
C HIS A 63 1.39 -7.17 5.71
N VAL A 64 0.13 -7.01 5.33
CA VAL A 64 -0.91 -6.42 6.18
C VAL A 64 -2.20 -7.21 6.03
N LYS A 65 -2.99 -7.28 7.11
CA LYS A 65 -4.36 -7.78 7.05
C LYS A 65 -5.31 -6.61 6.84
N SER A 66 -6.31 -6.76 5.98
CA SER A 66 -7.39 -5.79 5.91
C SER A 66 -8.17 -5.80 7.22
N GLU A 67 -8.10 -4.68 7.94
CA GLU A 67 -8.90 -4.47 9.14
C GLU A 67 -10.33 -4.08 8.78
N GLN A 68 -11.11 -3.56 9.73
CA GLN A 68 -12.50 -3.16 9.50
C GLN A 68 -12.64 -1.77 8.86
N HIS A 69 -11.54 -1.03 8.72
CA HIS A 69 -11.56 0.35 8.28
C HIS A 69 -10.57 0.58 7.15
N ASP A 70 -10.89 1.57 6.33
CA ASP A 70 -9.98 2.12 5.34
C ASP A 70 -8.63 2.52 5.94
N ALA A 71 -7.57 2.21 5.21
CA ALA A 71 -6.20 2.50 5.60
C ALA A 71 -5.46 3.22 4.48
N VAL A 72 -4.50 4.06 4.86
CA VAL A 72 -3.55 4.65 3.91
C VAL A 72 -2.15 4.26 4.36
N TRP A 73 -1.40 3.62 3.46
CA TRP A 73 0.00 3.26 3.69
C TRP A 73 0.92 4.10 2.82
N THR A 74 1.94 4.68 3.43
CA THR A 74 2.92 5.50 2.73
C THR A 74 4.18 4.69 2.46
N CYS A 75 4.47 4.41 1.19
CA CYS A 75 5.78 3.92 0.79
C CYS A 75 6.73 5.10 0.55
N GLN A 76 7.92 5.02 1.15
CA GLN A 76 9.01 5.94 0.94
C GLN A 76 10.22 5.21 0.36
N ALA A 77 10.66 5.60 -0.83
CA ALA A 77 11.88 5.10 -1.45
C ALA A 77 12.98 6.18 -1.36
N SER A 78 14.15 5.81 -0.84
CA SER A 78 15.27 6.72 -0.62
C SER A 78 16.55 6.16 -1.25
N ASN A 79 17.22 6.97 -2.06
CA ASN A 79 18.48 6.59 -2.69
C ASN A 79 19.53 7.69 -2.46
N SER A 80 20.75 7.27 -2.14
CA SER A 80 21.90 8.17 -1.97
C SER A 80 22.90 7.91 -3.07
N MET A 81 23.37 8.99 -3.69
CA MET A 81 24.33 8.94 -4.79
C MET A 81 25.47 9.93 -4.52
N THR A 82 26.70 9.44 -4.59
CA THR A 82 27.90 10.27 -4.46
C THR A 82 28.35 10.69 -5.86
N ASP A 83 28.56 11.98 -6.06
CA ASP A 83 29.11 12.52 -7.31
C ASP A 83 30.63 12.36 -7.38
N PHE A 84 31.22 12.83 -8.47
CA PHE A 84 32.67 12.76 -8.69
C PHE A 84 33.45 13.64 -7.71
N ASP A 85 32.83 14.70 -7.18
CA ASP A 85 33.44 15.62 -6.21
C ASP A 85 33.35 15.08 -4.77
N GLY A 86 32.78 13.88 -4.57
CA GLY A 86 32.60 13.25 -3.27
C GLY A 86 31.39 13.75 -2.49
N VAL A 87 30.53 14.57 -3.11
CA VAL A 87 29.29 15.06 -2.51
C VAL A 87 28.23 13.98 -2.61
N THR A 88 27.66 13.59 -1.46
CA THR A 88 26.57 12.61 -1.42
C THR A 88 25.22 13.33 -1.40
N SER A 89 24.45 13.17 -2.46
CA SER A 89 23.08 13.64 -2.56
C SER A 89 22.11 12.51 -2.23
N THR A 90 21.13 12.78 -1.37
CA THR A 90 20.08 11.81 -1.04
C THR A 90 18.76 12.30 -1.59
N SER A 91 18.14 11.49 -2.43
CA SER A 91 16.82 11.73 -2.99
C SER A 91 15.81 10.80 -2.35
N THR A 92 14.64 11.33 -2.05
CA THR A 92 13.56 10.58 -1.42
C THR A 92 12.25 10.91 -2.12
N VAL A 93 11.54 9.86 -2.53
CA VAL A 93 10.21 9.95 -3.15
C VAL A 93 9.22 9.11 -2.35
N THR A 94 7.96 9.47 -2.41
CA THR A 94 6.89 8.80 -1.66
C THR A 94 5.69 8.51 -2.56
N LYS A 95 5.02 7.39 -2.32
CA LYS A 95 3.72 7.07 -2.92
C LYS A 95 2.78 6.59 -1.83
N ASN A 96 1.58 7.16 -1.81
CA ASN A 96 0.52 6.75 -0.90
C ASN A 96 -0.28 5.63 -1.55
N VAL A 97 -0.66 4.66 -0.73
CA VAL A 97 -1.49 3.53 -1.10
C VAL A 97 -2.76 3.62 -0.27
N SER A 98 -3.89 3.88 -0.90
CA SER A 98 -5.19 3.84 -0.21
C SER A 98 -5.77 2.44 -0.32
N ALA A 99 -6.15 1.85 0.80
CA ALA A 99 -6.84 0.58 0.87
C ALA A 99 -8.26 0.83 1.36
N SER A 100 -9.23 0.54 0.50
CA SER A 100 -10.64 0.56 0.85
C SER A 100 -11.11 -0.83 1.23
N VAL A 101 -11.60 -0.99 2.45
CA VAL A 101 -12.08 -2.28 2.96
C VAL A 101 -13.55 -2.44 2.60
N LEU A 102 -13.85 -3.56 1.96
CA LEU A 102 -15.18 -3.99 1.58
C LEU A 102 -15.70 -5.05 2.55
N CYS A 103 -16.97 -4.96 2.90
CA CYS A 103 -17.64 -5.91 3.77
C CYS A 103 -18.38 -6.96 2.91
N LYS A 104 -18.16 -8.26 3.17
CA LYS A 104 -18.91 -9.34 2.49
C LYS A 104 -20.38 -9.31 2.92
N ASN A 105 -21.29 -9.06 1.98
CA ASN A 105 -22.72 -9.32 2.18
C ASN A 105 -22.94 -10.84 2.14
N GLY A 106 -23.04 -11.51 3.30
CA GLY A 106 -23.35 -12.95 3.30
C GLY A 106 -23.22 -13.75 4.59
N SER A 107 -22.60 -13.24 5.65
CA SER A 107 -22.62 -13.92 6.96
C SER A 107 -23.26 -13.01 8.00
N SER A 108 -24.59 -12.91 7.89
CA SER A 108 -25.45 -12.53 8.99
C SER A 108 -25.29 -13.56 10.12
N SER A 109 -24.40 -13.30 11.07
CA SER A 109 -24.54 -13.83 12.43
C SER A 109 -24.97 -12.67 13.31
N TYR A 110 -26.27 -12.64 13.58
CA TYR A 110 -26.88 -11.68 14.48
C TYR A 110 -26.47 -12.03 15.92
N SER A 111 -25.59 -11.23 16.54
CA SER A 111 -25.41 -11.21 18.01
C SER A 111 -24.59 -9.99 18.44
N ASP A 112 -25.33 -8.96 18.88
CA ASP A 112 -25.08 -8.03 19.98
C ASP A 112 -23.68 -7.39 20.16
N TYR A 113 -23.32 -6.43 19.29
CA TYR A 113 -22.64 -5.14 19.60
C TYR A 113 -21.96 -4.55 18.33
N PHE A 114 -22.70 -3.72 17.55
CA PHE A 114 -22.20 -2.75 16.53
C PHE A 114 -21.49 -3.36 15.27
N VAL A 115 -21.79 -3.06 13.99
CA VAL A 115 -22.27 -1.87 13.26
C VAL A 115 -23.07 -2.33 12.01
N TYR A 116 -24.06 -1.53 11.62
CA TYR A 116 -25.00 -1.77 10.51
C TYR A 116 -24.38 -1.55 9.11
N CYS A 117 -24.47 -2.58 8.25
CA CYS A 117 -24.49 -2.38 6.79
C CYS A 117 -25.94 -2.08 6.37
N LEU A 118 -26.33 -0.82 6.31
CA LEU A 118 -27.63 -0.44 5.75
C LEU A 118 -27.56 -0.55 4.21
N SER A 119 -28.35 -1.48 3.69
CA SER A 119 -28.60 -1.75 2.28
C SER A 119 -29.10 -0.51 1.54
N PHE A 120 -28.68 -0.31 0.28
CA PHE A 120 -29.50 -0.17 -0.94
C PHE A 120 -28.58 0.31 -2.07
N VAL A 121 -28.13 -0.64 -2.90
CA VAL A 121 -27.38 -0.43 -4.15
C VAL A 121 -25.97 0.13 -3.96
N ASP A 122 -25.01 -0.54 -4.59
CA ASP A 122 -23.58 -0.26 -4.62
C ASP A 122 -22.75 -0.65 -3.39
N VAL A 123 -21.56 -1.16 -3.73
CA VAL A 123 -20.54 -1.76 -2.88
C VAL A 123 -20.14 -0.76 -1.78
N ASN A 124 -20.55 -0.98 -0.54
CA ASN A 124 -20.23 -0.05 0.56
C ASN A 124 -18.87 -0.34 1.18
N VAL A 125 -18.13 0.76 1.37
CA VAL A 125 -16.85 0.86 2.07
C VAL A 125 -17.10 0.83 3.59
N CYS A 126 -16.27 0.11 4.33
CA CYS A 126 -16.28 0.03 5.79
C CYS A 126 -15.29 1.07 6.38
#